data_AF-A0A8H3HPT0-F1
#
_entry.id   AF-A0A8H3HPT0-F1
#
_cell.length_a   1.000
_cell.length_b   1.000
_cell.length_c   1.000
_cell.angle_alpha   90.00
_cell.angle_beta   90.00
_cell.angle_gamma   90.00
#
_symmetry.space_group_name_H-M   'P 1'
#
loop_
_entity.id
_entity.type
_entity.pdbx_description
1 polymer ?
#
loop_
_entity_poly.entity_id
_entity_poly.type
_entity_poly.pdbx_seq_one_letter_code
_entity_poly.pdbx_strand_id
1 'polypeptide(L)'
;MTSTIIPTGCIPVPNRPAAHTKQLKRLLKVPIPAAMLSSLFSWDGLMEGLGKMNLNLEAHGGLFPLHSHLNHACRPNVSIRHISPDGSTNSILHSPNPSRITVITTSPISAGVELVVSYVDPSLDLRSRRRELRAWDFGVCRCERCLEEGKSDPTIEHPDILESGAKVGDGDKQAGGRLEDELRDFLGV
;
A
#
# COMPACT_ATOMS: atom_id res chain seq x y z
N MET A 1 13.87 39.90 7.43
CA MET A 1 13.77 38.57 8.06
C MET A 1 15.08 37.84 7.80
N THR A 2 15.99 37.87 8.76
CA THR A 2 17.33 37.27 8.66
C THR A 2 17.21 35.77 8.91
N SER A 3 17.52 34.98 7.88
CA SER A 3 17.54 33.52 7.94
C SER A 3 18.73 33.06 8.79
N THR A 4 18.45 32.49 9.96
CA THR A 4 19.48 31.93 10.85
C THR A 4 19.93 30.58 10.29
N ILE A 5 21.13 30.55 9.71
CA ILE A 5 21.80 29.31 9.30
C ILE A 5 22.25 28.59 10.59
N ILE A 6 21.73 27.38 10.82
CA ILE A 6 22.14 26.53 11.95
C ILE A 6 23.60 26.09 11.72
N PRO A 7 24.52 26.32 12.67
CA PRO A 7 25.91 25.93 12.54
C PRO A 7 26.04 24.40 12.52
N THR A 8 26.83 23.87 11.59
CA THR A 8 27.07 22.45 11.31
C THR A 8 27.77 21.66 12.44
N GLY A 9 27.90 22.24 13.64
CA GLY A 9 28.69 21.70 14.75
C GLY A 9 27.93 20.89 15.80
N CYS A 10 26.62 20.67 15.68
CA CYS A 10 25.79 20.10 16.76
C CYS A 10 25.13 18.76 16.41
N ILE A 11 25.77 17.92 15.60
CA ILE A 11 25.36 16.50 15.54
C ILE A 11 26.15 15.76 16.63
N PRO A 12 25.53 15.40 17.77
CA PRO A 12 26.22 14.65 18.81
C PRO A 12 26.76 13.34 18.22
N VAL A 13 28.06 13.12 18.36
CA VAL A 13 28.68 11.87 17.93
C VAL A 13 28.19 10.77 18.87
N PRO A 14 27.46 9.75 18.38
CA PRO A 14 26.92 8.72 19.24
C PRO A 14 28.07 7.96 19.91
N ASN A 15 28.06 7.90 21.25
CA ASN A 15 29.03 7.14 22.03
C ASN A 15 28.79 5.64 21.82
N ARG A 16 29.48 5.06 20.83
CA ARG A 16 29.36 3.64 20.46
C ARG A 16 30.55 2.87 21.02
N PRO A 17 30.35 1.68 21.62
CA PRO A 17 31.47 0.86 22.10
C PRO A 17 32.46 0.57 20.98
N ALA A 18 33.77 0.51 21.31
CA ALA A 18 34.85 0.35 20.33
C ALA A 18 34.67 -0.88 19.40
N ALA A 19 34.06 -1.96 19.91
CA ALA A 19 33.72 -3.15 19.13
C ALA A 19 32.72 -2.86 17.99
N HIS A 20 31.65 -2.12 18.26
CA HIS A 20 30.65 -1.74 17.25
C HIS A 20 31.25 -0.79 16.21
N THR A 21 32.14 0.12 16.63
CA THR A 21 32.86 1.02 15.72
C THR A 21 33.79 0.25 14.77
N LYS A 22 34.50 -0.77 15.26
CA LYS A 22 35.34 -1.64 14.43
C LYS A 22 34.50 -2.47 13.45
N GLN A 23 33.38 -3.01 13.89
CA GLN A 23 32.45 -3.76 13.05
C GLN A 23 31.85 -2.89 11.94
N LEU A 24 31.37 -1.68 12.28
CA LEU A 24 30.83 -0.74 11.31
C LEU A 24 31.88 -0.33 10.27
N LYS A 25 33.11 -0.01 10.68
CA LYS A 25 34.23 0.28 9.76
C LYS A 25 34.52 -0.89 8.81
N ARG A 26 34.33 -2.13 9.27
CA ARG A 26 34.50 -3.32 8.42
C ARG A 26 33.36 -3.45 7.41
N LEU A 27 32.11 -3.20 7.82
CA LEU A 27 30.94 -3.24 6.94
C LEU A 27 31.00 -2.15 5.87
N LEU A 28 31.36 -0.91 6.24
CA LEU A 28 31.46 0.22 5.32
C LEU A 28 32.59 0.08 4.28
N LYS A 29 33.58 -0.80 4.52
CA LYS A 29 34.65 -1.10 3.56
C LYS A 29 34.19 -2.04 2.45
N VAL A 30 33.09 -2.76 2.63
CA VAL A 30 32.54 -3.64 1.60
C VAL A 30 31.71 -2.76 0.67
N PRO A 31 32.15 -2.54 -0.59
CA PRO A 31 31.35 -1.76 -1.53
C PRO A 31 30.05 -2.50 -1.80
N ILE A 32 28.94 -1.76 -1.82
CA ILE A 32 27.65 -2.30 -2.22
C ILE A 32 27.75 -2.68 -3.71
N PRO A 33 27.34 -3.90 -4.12
CA PRO A 33 27.39 -4.31 -5.52
C PRO A 33 26.67 -3.30 -6.43
N ALA A 34 27.27 -2.95 -7.56
CA ALA A 34 26.71 -1.95 -8.48
C ALA A 34 25.29 -2.31 -8.96
N ALA A 35 25.00 -3.61 -9.16
CA ALA A 35 23.66 -4.09 -9.49
C ALA A 35 22.63 -3.76 -8.40
N MET A 36 23.01 -3.88 -7.13
CA MET A 36 22.14 -3.54 -5.99
C MET A 36 21.93 -2.03 -5.90
N LEU A 37 22.98 -1.22 -6.12
CA LEU A 37 22.84 0.23 -6.18
C LEU A 37 21.90 0.66 -7.31
N SER A 38 22.02 0.05 -8.49
CA SER A 38 21.11 0.31 -9.60
C SER A 38 19.68 -0.09 -9.26
N SER A 39 19.47 -1.25 -8.65
CA SER A 39 18.12 -1.70 -8.25
C SER A 39 17.50 -0.84 -7.14
N LEU A 40 18.29 -0.21 -6.28
CA LEU A 40 17.77 0.59 -5.16
C LEU A 40 17.65 2.09 -5.48
N PHE A 41 18.56 2.62 -6.31
CA PHE A 41 18.72 4.07 -6.51
C PHE A 41 18.53 4.53 -7.96
N SER A 42 18.20 3.64 -8.89
CA SER A 42 17.67 4.06 -10.20
C SER A 42 16.24 4.56 -10.05
N TRP A 43 15.77 5.30 -11.07
CA TRP A 43 14.37 5.69 -11.16
C TRP A 43 13.45 4.45 -11.18
N ASP A 44 13.79 3.43 -11.96
CA ASP A 44 13.00 2.19 -12.04
C ASP A 44 12.94 1.46 -10.71
N GLY A 45 14.08 1.39 -10.01
CA GLY A 45 14.18 0.81 -8.67
C GLY A 45 13.32 1.54 -7.64
N LEU A 46 13.32 2.89 -7.68
CA LEU A 46 12.45 3.71 -6.85
C LEU A 46 10.97 3.43 -7.15
N MET A 47 10.58 3.41 -8.43
CA MET A 47 9.20 3.16 -8.84
C MET A 47 8.72 1.76 -8.43
N GLU A 48 9.57 0.74 -8.62
CA GLU A 48 9.29 -0.63 -8.16
C GLU A 48 9.13 -0.69 -6.64
N GLY A 49 10.02 -0.02 -5.89
CA GLY A 49 9.96 0.07 -4.44
C GLY A 49 8.68 0.75 -3.95
N LEU A 50 8.29 1.86 -4.57
CA LEU A 50 7.04 2.57 -4.27
C LEU A 50 5.81 1.71 -4.59
N GLY A 51 5.81 0.99 -5.72
CA GLY A 51 4.74 0.05 -6.07
C GLY A 51 4.60 -1.07 -5.04
N LYS A 52 5.72 -1.70 -4.66
CA LYS A 52 5.75 -2.72 -3.59
C LYS A 52 5.23 -2.16 -2.28
N MET A 53 5.67 -0.96 -1.88
CA MET A 53 5.23 -0.36 -0.64
C MET A 53 3.71 -0.07 -0.67
N ASN A 54 3.21 0.59 -1.71
CA ASN A 54 1.81 0.97 -1.83
C ASN A 54 0.86 -0.25 -1.82
N LEU A 55 1.25 -1.35 -2.48
CA LEU A 55 0.43 -2.56 -2.54
C LEU A 55 0.44 -3.39 -1.24
N ASN A 56 1.50 -3.26 -0.43
CA ASN A 56 1.75 -4.17 0.70
C ASN A 56 1.74 -3.49 2.06
N LEU A 57 1.46 -2.18 2.11
CA LEU A 57 1.42 -1.42 3.34
C LEU A 57 0.23 -1.88 4.19
N GLU A 58 0.50 -2.29 5.42
CA GLU A 58 -0.53 -2.53 6.41
C GLU A 58 -1.09 -1.18 6.91
N ALA A 59 -2.35 -1.15 7.37
CA ALA A 59 -3.09 0.08 7.70
C ALA A 59 -2.37 1.03 8.67
N HIS A 60 -1.42 0.55 9.47
CA HIS A 60 -0.66 1.33 10.44
C HIS A 60 0.76 1.66 9.98
N GLY A 61 1.04 1.49 8.68
CA GLY A 61 2.28 1.94 8.03
C GLY A 61 3.43 0.93 8.09
N GLY A 62 3.16 -0.32 8.47
CA GLY A 62 4.17 -1.38 8.51
C GLY A 62 4.22 -2.21 7.23
N LEU A 63 5.43 -2.66 6.86
CA LEU A 63 5.62 -3.67 5.82
C LEU A 63 5.93 -5.02 6.46
N PHE A 64 5.08 -6.00 6.20
CA PHE A 64 5.13 -7.31 6.83
C PHE A 64 5.10 -8.41 5.75
N PRO A 65 6.25 -8.97 5.34
CA PRO A 65 6.32 -9.88 4.19
C PRO A 65 5.34 -11.05 4.25
N LEU A 66 5.15 -11.65 5.42
CA LEU A 66 4.20 -12.76 5.58
C LEU A 66 2.73 -12.33 5.44
N HIS A 67 2.39 -11.13 5.91
CA HIS A 67 1.04 -10.57 5.76
C HIS A 67 0.76 -10.18 4.31
N SER A 68 1.77 -9.69 3.59
CA SER A 68 1.69 -9.35 2.16
C SER A 68 1.30 -10.52 1.25
N HIS A 69 1.38 -11.77 1.74
CA HIS A 69 0.92 -12.95 1.01
C HIS A 69 -0.56 -13.30 1.24
N LEU A 70 -1.27 -12.59 2.13
CA LEU A 70 -2.68 -12.86 2.40
C LEU A 70 -3.56 -12.19 1.34
N ASN A 71 -4.39 -12.96 0.66
CA ASN A 71 -5.30 -12.47 -0.37
C ASN A 71 -6.58 -11.84 0.19
N HIS A 72 -7.30 -11.16 -0.69
CA HIS A 72 -8.57 -10.52 -0.36
C HIS A 72 -9.77 -11.46 -0.41
N ALA A 73 -10.64 -11.39 0.60
CA ALA A 73 -12.05 -11.77 0.50
C ALA A 73 -12.93 -10.76 1.25
N CYS A 74 -14.12 -10.45 0.71
CA CYS A 74 -15.10 -9.59 1.39
C CYS A 74 -15.73 -10.23 2.65
N ARG A 75 -15.49 -11.53 2.85
CA ARG A 75 -15.81 -12.30 4.07
C ARG A 75 -14.50 -12.93 4.58
N PRO A 76 -13.65 -12.16 5.29
CA PRO A 76 -12.34 -12.65 5.72
C PRO A 76 -12.46 -13.69 6.84
N ASN A 77 -11.56 -14.68 6.86
CA ASN A 77 -11.47 -15.68 7.92
C ASN A 77 -10.36 -15.39 8.94
N VAL A 78 -9.56 -14.35 8.68
CA VAL A 78 -8.56 -13.83 9.62
C VAL A 78 -8.63 -12.30 9.71
N SER A 79 -8.15 -11.77 10.82
CA SER A 79 -8.07 -10.35 11.09
C SER A 79 -6.68 -9.98 11.60
N ILE A 80 -6.17 -8.83 11.15
CA ILE A 80 -4.85 -8.32 11.56
C ILE A 80 -5.04 -7.38 12.75
N ARG A 81 -4.26 -7.61 13.81
CA ARG A 81 -4.33 -6.83 15.04
C ARG A 81 -2.95 -6.52 15.57
N HIS A 82 -2.80 -5.33 16.14
CA HIS A 82 -1.70 -5.02 17.03
C HIS A 82 -2.14 -5.33 18.46
N ILE A 83 -1.50 -6.32 19.08
CA ILE A 83 -1.81 -6.75 20.43
C ILE A 83 -0.73 -6.21 21.36
N SER A 84 -1.14 -5.33 22.27
CA SER A 84 -0.31 -4.85 23.38
C SER A 84 -0.08 -5.96 24.41
N PRO A 85 0.97 -5.90 25.26
CA PRO A 85 1.29 -6.95 26.23
C PRO A 85 0.20 -7.16 27.27
N ASP A 86 -0.62 -6.14 27.52
CA ASP A 86 -1.80 -6.20 28.38
C ASP A 86 -3.00 -6.91 27.69
N GLY A 87 -2.83 -7.36 26.44
CA GLY A 87 -3.87 -8.00 25.65
C GLY A 87 -4.83 -7.03 24.96
N SER A 88 -4.64 -5.71 25.14
CA SER A 88 -5.46 -4.70 24.48
C SER A 88 -5.17 -4.66 22.97
N THR A 89 -6.23 -4.44 22.19
CA THR A 89 -6.20 -4.37 20.72
C THR A 89 -6.41 -2.96 20.16
N ASN A 90 -6.58 -1.96 21.03
CA ASN A 90 -7.11 -0.64 20.66
C ASN A 90 -6.06 0.47 20.53
N SER A 91 -4.78 0.23 20.82
CA SER A 91 -3.75 1.29 20.68
C SER A 91 -2.38 0.76 20.30
N ILE A 92 -1.92 1.18 19.12
CA ILE A 92 -0.57 0.93 18.61
C ILE A 92 0.45 1.86 19.24
N LEU A 93 0.03 3.08 19.59
CA LEU A 93 0.84 4.07 20.30
C LEU A 93 1.33 3.56 21.67
N HIS A 94 0.61 2.62 22.27
CA HIS A 94 0.98 1.97 23.53
C HIS A 94 1.45 0.53 23.38
N SER A 95 1.55 0.01 22.14
CA SER A 95 2.18 -1.27 21.92
C SER A 95 3.69 -1.11 22.08
N PRO A 96 4.36 -1.84 22.99
CA PRO A 96 5.81 -1.84 23.13
C PRO A 96 6.50 -2.57 21.97
N ASN A 97 5.74 -3.13 21.03
CA ASN A 97 6.29 -3.65 19.78
C ASN A 97 5.41 -3.21 18.61
N PRO A 98 5.49 -1.93 18.19
CA PRO A 98 4.71 -1.42 17.05
C PRO A 98 5.08 -2.15 15.75
N SER A 99 6.26 -2.77 15.71
CA SER A 99 6.77 -3.59 14.60
C SER A 99 6.24 -5.03 14.58
N ARG A 100 5.21 -5.35 15.37
CA ARG A 100 4.58 -6.68 15.38
C ARG A 100 3.08 -6.59 15.13
N ILE A 101 2.62 -7.39 14.19
CA ILE A 101 1.21 -7.70 13.95
C ILE A 101 0.90 -9.13 14.40
N THR A 102 -0.37 -9.38 14.67
CA THR A 102 -0.92 -10.70 15.00
C THR A 102 -2.07 -11.01 14.06
N VAL A 103 -2.06 -12.21 13.48
CA VAL A 103 -3.15 -12.75 12.67
C VAL A 103 -4.07 -13.54 13.59
N ILE A 104 -5.33 -13.14 13.71
CA ILE A 104 -6.33 -13.79 14.56
C ILE A 104 -7.45 -14.35 13.67
N THR A 105 -7.76 -15.63 13.81
CA THR A 105 -8.87 -16.27 13.11
C THR A 105 -10.22 -15.70 13.59
N THR A 106 -11.10 -15.36 12.65
CA THR A 106 -12.47 -14.88 12.95
C THR A 106 -13.48 -16.05 13.03
N SER A 107 -13.10 -17.22 12.53
CA SER A 107 -13.86 -18.47 12.57
C SER A 107 -12.92 -19.67 12.62
N PRO A 108 -13.39 -20.88 12.97
CA PRO A 108 -12.61 -22.10 12.77
C PRO A 108 -12.19 -22.26 11.29
N ILE A 109 -10.95 -22.69 11.06
CA ILE A 109 -10.37 -22.86 9.72
C ILE A 109 -9.85 -24.30 9.58
N SER A 110 -10.33 -25.03 8.58
CA SER A 110 -9.85 -26.37 8.27
C SER A 110 -8.49 -26.34 7.55
N ALA A 111 -7.71 -27.41 7.70
CA ALA A 111 -6.45 -27.54 6.97
C ALA A 111 -6.67 -27.48 5.45
N GLY A 112 -5.79 -26.75 4.75
CA GLY A 112 -5.87 -26.55 3.30
C GLY A 112 -6.78 -25.39 2.87
N VAL A 113 -7.51 -24.75 3.78
CA VAL A 113 -8.27 -23.52 3.47
C VAL A 113 -7.33 -22.32 3.46
N GLU A 114 -7.47 -21.47 2.45
CA GLU A 114 -6.70 -20.24 2.30
C GLU A 114 -7.01 -19.23 3.42
N LEU A 115 -5.99 -18.55 3.93
CA LEU A 115 -6.15 -17.44 4.86
C LEU A 115 -6.35 -16.13 4.09
N VAL A 116 -7.47 -15.44 4.36
CA VAL A 116 -7.88 -14.25 3.61
C VAL A 116 -8.24 -13.10 4.54
N VAL A 117 -7.82 -11.90 4.15
CA VAL A 117 -8.11 -10.62 4.82
C VAL A 117 -9.04 -9.76 3.95
N SER A 118 -9.52 -8.63 4.46
CA SER A 118 -10.21 -7.63 3.64
C SER A 118 -9.28 -6.45 3.37
N TYR A 119 -9.07 -6.10 2.10
CA TYR A 119 -8.28 -4.92 1.70
C TYR A 119 -9.11 -3.62 1.73
N VAL A 120 -10.43 -3.77 1.79
CA VAL A 120 -11.42 -2.69 1.84
C VAL A 120 -12.31 -2.88 3.05
N ASP A 121 -13.10 -1.88 3.41
CA ASP A 121 -14.05 -2.03 4.51
C ASP A 121 -15.15 -3.07 4.15
N PRO A 122 -15.24 -4.20 4.88
CA PRO A 122 -16.25 -5.22 4.61
C PRO A 122 -17.68 -4.75 4.95
N SER A 123 -17.87 -3.63 5.66
CA SER A 123 -19.19 -3.09 6.00
C SER A 123 -19.90 -2.45 4.79
N LEU A 124 -19.13 -2.04 3.77
CA LEU A 124 -19.63 -1.40 2.55
C LEU A 124 -20.49 -2.34 1.71
N ASP A 125 -21.32 -1.77 0.83
CA ASP A 125 -22.10 -2.51 -0.17
C ASP A 125 -21.22 -3.10 -1.30
N LEU A 126 -21.78 -4.04 -2.09
CA LEU A 126 -21.07 -4.74 -3.17
C LEU A 126 -20.40 -3.78 -4.18
N ARG A 127 -21.13 -2.74 -4.60
CA ARG A 127 -20.67 -1.80 -5.62
C ARG A 127 -19.53 -0.96 -5.08
N SER A 128 -19.64 -0.49 -3.84
CA SER A 128 -18.61 0.29 -3.15
C SER A 128 -17.33 -0.53 -2.93
N ARG A 129 -17.43 -1.78 -2.44
CA ARG A 129 -16.26 -2.66 -2.27
C ARG A 129 -15.54 -2.92 -3.60
N ARG A 130 -16.27 -3.21 -4.68
CA ARG A 130 -15.69 -3.40 -6.02
C ARG A 130 -15.12 -2.12 -6.63
N ARG A 131 -15.66 -0.95 -6.30
CA ARG A 131 -15.11 0.34 -6.74
C ARG A 131 -13.76 0.59 -6.06
N GLU A 132 -13.69 0.38 -4.74
CA GLU A 132 -12.45 0.56 -4.00
C GLU A 132 -11.35 -0.40 -4.46
N LEU A 133 -11.64 -1.69 -4.62
CA LEU A 133 -10.65 -2.65 -5.12
C LEU A 133 -10.13 -2.30 -6.52
N ARG A 134 -11.00 -1.79 -7.41
CA ARG A 134 -10.61 -1.34 -8.75
C ARG A 134 -9.72 -0.11 -8.73
N ALA A 135 -9.86 0.77 -7.74
CA ALA A 135 -8.98 1.94 -7.60
C ALA A 135 -7.51 1.54 -7.35
N TRP A 136 -7.28 0.33 -6.85
CA TRP A 136 -5.96 -0.27 -6.62
C TRP A 136 -5.58 -1.31 -7.68
N ASP A 137 -6.34 -1.39 -8.78
CA ASP A 137 -6.13 -2.32 -9.89
C ASP A 137 -6.22 -3.82 -9.53
N PHE A 138 -6.90 -4.19 -8.43
CA PHE A 138 -7.19 -5.59 -8.08
C PHE A 138 -8.32 -6.23 -8.91
N GLY A 139 -8.92 -5.47 -9.83
CA GLY A 139 -10.00 -5.95 -10.68
C GLY A 139 -11.32 -6.21 -9.92
N VAL A 140 -12.15 -7.11 -10.48
CA VAL A 140 -13.47 -7.42 -9.94
C VAL A 140 -13.40 -8.60 -8.98
N CYS A 141 -13.67 -8.37 -7.70
CA CYS A 141 -13.74 -9.43 -6.69
C CYS A 141 -14.85 -10.44 -7.00
N ARG A 142 -14.46 -11.73 -6.96
CA ARG A 142 -15.31 -12.92 -7.19
C ARG A 142 -15.37 -13.85 -5.97
N CYS A 143 -15.10 -13.32 -4.77
CA CYS A 143 -15.28 -14.11 -3.54
C CYS A 143 -16.75 -14.53 -3.37
N GLU A 144 -17.00 -15.56 -2.56
CA GLU A 144 -18.33 -16.13 -2.31
C GLU A 144 -19.39 -15.05 -2.01
N ARG A 145 -19.12 -14.15 -1.06
CA ARG A 145 -20.01 -13.02 -0.72
C ARG A 145 -20.37 -12.15 -1.93
N CYS A 146 -19.39 -11.82 -2.78
CA CYS A 146 -19.63 -10.99 -3.96
C CYS A 146 -20.42 -11.73 -5.05
N LEU A 147 -20.30 -13.05 -5.14
CA LEU A 147 -21.08 -13.87 -6.07
C LEU A 147 -22.51 -14.06 -5.58
N GLU A 148 -22.73 -14.17 -4.27
CA GLU A 148 -24.07 -14.22 -3.65
C GLU A 148 -24.81 -12.90 -3.86
N GLU A 149 -24.21 -11.79 -3.43
CA GLU A 149 -24.82 -10.46 -3.53
C GLU A 149 -25.08 -10.03 -4.98
N GLY A 150 -24.21 -10.46 -5.92
CA GLY A 150 -24.37 -10.17 -7.34
C GLY A 150 -25.53 -10.90 -8.01
N LYS A 151 -26.00 -12.04 -7.45
CA LYS A 151 -27.19 -12.73 -7.95
C LYS A 151 -28.48 -12.07 -7.45
N SER A 152 -28.43 -11.40 -6.30
CA SER A 152 -29.58 -10.73 -5.70
C SER A 152 -29.84 -9.31 -6.22
N ASP A 153 -28.90 -8.73 -6.98
CA ASP A 153 -29.02 -7.37 -7.50
C ASP A 153 -29.22 -7.36 -9.03
N PRO A 154 -30.46 -7.22 -9.53
CA PRO A 154 -30.76 -7.23 -10.97
C PRO A 154 -30.26 -5.97 -11.70
N THR A 155 -29.69 -4.98 -10.99
CA THR A 155 -29.14 -3.76 -11.61
C THR A 155 -27.67 -3.89 -12.01
N ILE A 156 -27.01 -5.02 -11.70
CA ILE A 156 -25.62 -5.29 -12.05
C ILE A 156 -25.59 -6.08 -13.38
N GLU A 157 -25.99 -5.43 -14.47
CA GLU A 157 -25.70 -5.94 -15.81
C GLU A 157 -24.20 -5.81 -16.09
N HIS A 158 -23.63 -6.93 -16.56
CA HIS A 158 -22.33 -7.16 -17.21
C HIS A 158 -21.08 -6.35 -16.79
N PRO A 159 -19.98 -7.03 -16.39
CA PRO A 159 -18.69 -6.37 -16.26
C PRO A 159 -18.20 -5.99 -17.66
N ASP A 160 -18.26 -4.71 -17.99
CA ASP A 160 -17.54 -4.18 -19.15
C ASP A 160 -16.08 -4.57 -19.05
N ILE A 161 -15.74 -5.52 -19.92
CA ILE A 161 -14.40 -5.75 -20.41
C ILE A 161 -14.03 -4.45 -21.12
N LEU A 162 -13.37 -3.54 -20.39
CA LEU A 162 -12.51 -2.55 -21.03
C LEU A 162 -11.25 -3.29 -21.49
N GLU A 163 -11.42 -4.07 -22.56
CA GLU A 163 -10.32 -4.35 -23.47
C GLU A 163 -9.77 -3.00 -23.93
N SER A 164 -8.47 -2.84 -23.78
CA SER A 164 -7.65 -1.75 -24.28
C SER A 164 -7.68 -1.74 -25.82
N GLY A 165 -8.82 -1.35 -26.38
CA GLY A 165 -9.03 -1.10 -27.79
C GLY A 165 -9.42 0.34 -28.00
N ALA A 166 -8.50 1.28 -27.75
CA ALA A 166 -8.67 2.66 -28.16
C ALA A 166 -8.67 2.73 -29.69
N LYS A 167 -9.83 2.49 -30.30
CA LYS A 167 -10.12 3.00 -31.64
C LYS A 167 -10.28 4.50 -31.50
N VAL A 168 -9.32 5.24 -32.04
CA VAL A 168 -9.39 6.68 -32.25
C VAL A 168 -10.57 6.95 -33.17
N GLY A 169 -11.71 7.26 -32.56
CA GLY A 169 -12.89 7.80 -33.23
C GLY A 169 -12.75 9.32 -33.28
N ASP A 170 -12.66 9.83 -34.50
CA ASP A 170 -12.74 11.26 -34.84
C ASP A 170 -14.07 11.82 -34.30
N GLY A 171 -14.01 12.68 -33.29
CA GLY A 171 -15.19 13.11 -32.54
C GLY A 171 -14.89 14.21 -31.53
N ASP A 172 -14.95 15.44 -32.05
CA ASP A 172 -15.24 16.71 -31.36
C ASP A 172 -14.06 17.59 -30.91
N LYS A 173 -13.69 18.51 -31.81
CA LYS A 173 -12.62 19.52 -31.68
C LYS A 173 -13.00 20.72 -30.79
N GLN A 174 -13.94 20.58 -29.86
CA GLN A 174 -14.46 21.71 -29.08
C GLN A 174 -14.04 21.76 -27.60
N ALA A 175 -13.43 20.69 -27.06
CA ALA A 175 -13.04 20.64 -25.64
C ALA A 175 -11.60 21.11 -25.35
N GLY A 176 -10.73 21.19 -26.36
CA GLY A 176 -9.30 21.50 -26.17
C GLY A 176 -9.00 22.94 -25.73
N GLY A 177 -9.75 23.93 -26.24
CA GLY A 177 -9.52 25.33 -25.92
C GLY A 177 -9.85 25.68 -24.46
N ARG A 178 -10.91 25.07 -23.92
CA ARG A 178 -11.40 25.41 -22.57
C ARG A 178 -10.41 25.05 -21.45
N LEU A 179 -9.67 23.95 -21.59
CA LEU A 179 -8.72 23.52 -20.56
C LEU A 179 -7.40 24.29 -20.64
N GLU A 180 -6.94 24.63 -21.85
CA GLU A 180 -5.75 25.47 -22.03
C GLU A 180 -5.96 26.89 -21.50
N ASP A 181 -7.15 27.45 -21.71
CA ASP A 181 -7.50 28.78 -21.21
C ASP A 181 -7.59 28.79 -19.67
N GLU A 182 -8.19 27.75 -19.06
CA GLU A 182 -8.25 27.60 -17.59
C GLU A 182 -6.84 27.44 -16.97
N LEU A 183 -5.92 26.75 -17.65
CA LEU A 183 -4.53 26.58 -17.20
C LEU A 183 -3.70 27.86 -17.32
N ARG A 184 -3.90 28.65 -18.37
CA ARG A 184 -3.23 29.95 -18.56
C ARG A 184 -3.69 30.97 -17.52
N ASP A 185 -4.99 31.06 -17.28
CA ASP A 185 -5.55 31.93 -16.24
C ASP A 185 -5.01 31.58 -14.86
N PHE A 186 -4.89 30.28 -14.54
CA PHE A 186 -4.33 29.84 -13.27
C PHE A 186 -2.82 30.12 -13.14
N LEU A 187 -2.07 30.02 -14.24
CA LEU A 187 -0.62 30.22 -14.25
C LEU A 187 -0.22 31.69 -14.46
N GLY A 188 -1.17 32.56 -14.80
CA GLY A 188 -0.95 33.99 -15.02
C GLY A 188 -0.08 34.29 -16.24
N VAL A 189 -0.17 33.48 -17.30
CA VAL A 189 0.63 33.58 -18.55
C VAL A 189 -0.22 33.52 -19.79
#